data_AF-B1ZHL7-F1
#
_entry.id   AF-B1ZHL7-F1
#
_cell.length_a   1.000
_cell.length_b   1.000
_cell.length_c   1.000
_cell.angle_alpha   90.00
_cell.angle_beta   90.00
_cell.angle_gamma   90.00
#
_symmetry.space_group_name_H-M   'P 1'
#
loop_
_entity.id
_entity.type
_entity.pdbx_description
1 polymer ?
#
loop_
_entity_poly.entity_id
_entity_poly.type
_entity_poly.pdbx_seq_one_letter_code
_entity_poly.pdbx_strand_id
1 'polypeptide(L)' 'MSSGEIFVTFVIPAVVLTMAYVAMLANERAVKRAVEREHRTPGE' A
#
# COMPACT_ATOMS: atom_id res chain seq x y z
N MET A 1 -19.88 1.90 25.29
CA MET A 1 -19.70 1.60 23.85
C MET A 1 -20.08 0.16 23.60
N SER A 2 -20.95 -0.08 22.63
CA SER A 2 -21.32 -1.42 22.18
C SER A 2 -20.18 -2.06 21.38
N SER A 3 -20.12 -3.40 21.35
CA SER A 3 -19.14 -4.16 20.55
C SER A 3 -19.20 -3.81 19.06
N GLY A 4 -20.40 -3.51 18.54
CA GLY A 4 -20.59 -3.06 17.15
C GLY A 4 -19.98 -1.68 16.88
N GLU A 5 -20.07 -0.76 17.85
CA GLU A 5 -19.48 0.58 17.72
C GLU A 5 -17.95 0.51 17.71
N ILE A 6 -17.35 -0.38 18.52
CA ILE A 6 -15.89 -0.59 18.54
C ILE A 6 -15.40 -1.11 17.18
N PHE A 7 -16.12 -2.09 16.61
CA PHE A 7 -15.75 -2.69 15.34
C PHE A 7 -15.76 -1.65 14.19
N VAL A 8 -16.83 -0.87 14.10
CA VAL A 8 -16.97 0.15 13.05
C VAL A 8 -16.00 1.32 13.25
N THR A 9 -15.78 1.75 14.49
CA THR A 9 -14.97 2.95 14.78
C THR A 9 -13.47 2.68 14.70
N PHE A 10 -13.03 1.47 15.06
CA PHE A 10 -11.59 1.19 15.17
C PHE A 10 -11.11 0.10 14.22
N VAL A 11 -11.86 -0.99 14.07
CA VAL A 11 -11.40 -2.14 13.28
C VAL A 11 -11.47 -1.85 11.79
N ILE A 12 -12.60 -1.33 11.30
CA ILE A 12 -12.75 -1.01 9.87
C ILE A 12 -11.70 0.03 9.42
N PRO A 13 -11.50 1.17 10.12
CA PRO A 13 -10.47 2.13 9.73
C PRO A 13 -9.05 1.56 9.79
N ALA A 14 -8.73 0.74 10.80
CA ALA A 14 -7.42 0.10 10.89
C ALA A 14 -7.15 -0.84 9.71
N VAL A 15 -8.16 -1.61 9.28
CA VAL A 15 -8.06 -2.48 8.10
C VAL A 15 -7.88 -1.65 6.83
N VAL A 16 -8.66 -0.58 6.65
CA VAL A 16 -8.55 0.30 5.48
C VAL A 16 -7.17 0.96 5.42
N LEU A 17 -6.68 1.50 6.53
CA LEU A 17 -5.34 2.09 6.61
C LEU A 17 -4.24 1.07 6.30
N THR A 18 -4.38 -0.16 6.80
CA THR A 18 -3.43 -1.24 6.52
C THR A 18 -3.42 -1.57 5.03
N MET A 19 -4.59 -1.70 4.40
CA MET A 19 -4.69 -1.98 2.97
C MET A 19 -4.10 -0.85 2.11
N ALA A 20 -4.38 0.41 2.49
CA ALA A 20 -3.81 1.58 1.83
C ALA A 20 -2.27 1.60 1.93
N TYR A 21 -1.73 1.31 3.10
CA TYR A 21 -0.28 1.23 3.33
C TYR A 21 0.37 0.12 2.48
N VAL A 22 -0.23 -1.07 2.43
CA VAL A 22 0.26 -2.19 1.61
C VAL A 22 0.24 -1.81 0.12
N ALA A 23 -0.82 -1.16 -0.35
CA ALA A 23 -0.92 -0.70 -1.74
C ALA A 23 0.18 0.33 -2.08
N MET A 24 0.44 1.29 -1.19
CA MET A 24 1.53 2.26 -1.35
C MET A 24 2.89 1.56 -1.44
N LEU A 25 3.18 0.63 -0.53
CA LEU A 25 4.44 -0.12 -0.52
C LEU A 25 4.62 -0.97 -1.79
N ALA A 26 3.54 -1.58 -2.29
CA ALA A 26 3.55 -2.32 -3.54
C ALA A 26 3.85 -1.41 -4.73
N ASN A 27 3.26 -0.21 -4.75
CA ASN A 27 3.49 0.79 -5.79
C ASN A 27 4.95 1.28 -5.78
N GLU A 28 5.50 1.64 -4.62
CA GLU A 28 6.91 2.05 -4.50
C GLU A 28 7.86 0.97 -5.00
N ARG A 29 7.60 -0.30 -4.65
CA ARG A 29 8.39 -1.43 -5.15
C ARG A 29 8.26 -1.62 -6.66
N ALA A 30 7.07 -1.44 -7.22
CA ALA A 30 6.84 -1.54 -8.65
C ALA A 30 7.58 -0.42 -9.41
N VAL A 31 7.49 0.82 -8.93
CA VAL A 31 8.20 1.98 -9.47
C VAL A 31 9.71 1.76 -9.40
N LYS A 32 10.24 1.35 -8.24
CA LYS A 32 11.68 1.09 -8.10
C LYS A 32 12.17 0.03 -9.10
N ARG A 33 11.42 -1.05 -9.28
CA ARG A 33 11.75 -2.09 -10.28
C ARG A 33 11.67 -1.57 -11.71
N ALA A 34 10.73 -0.68 -12.01
CA ALA A 34 10.62 -0.06 -13.34
C ALA A 34 11.84 0.82 -13.63
N VAL A 35 12.22 1.68 -12.68
CA VAL A 35 13.43 2.53 -12.76
C VAL A 35 14.71 1.69 -12.89
N GLU A 36 14.84 0.62 -12.10
CA GLU A 36 16.00 -0.29 -12.20
C GLU A 36 16.07 -1.00 -13.56
N ARG A 37 14.92 -1.34 -14.16
CA ARG A 37 14.87 -1.92 -15.51
C ARG A 37 15.27 -0.90 -16.57
N GLU A 38 14.73 0.31 -16.49
CA GLU A 38 15.04 1.42 -17.40
C GLU A 38 16.53 1.77 -17.36
N HIS A 39 17.13 1.87 -16.16
CA HIS A 39 18.58 2.09 -16.02
C HIS A 39 19.45 0.92 -16.50
N ARG A 40 18.93 -0.31 -16.54
CA ARG A 40 19.66 -1.48 -17.03
C ARG A 40 19.60 -1.62 -18.56
N THR A 41 18.69 -0.91 -19.21
CA THR A 41 18.65 -0.71 -20.67
C THR A 41 18.94 0.75 -21.02
N PRO A 42 20.18 1.25 -20.81
CA PRO A 42 20.57 2.51 -21.42
C PRO A 42 20.87 2.23 -22.90
N GLY A 43 19.96 2.66 -23.78
CA GLY A 43 20.18 2.68 -25.23
C GLY A 43 19.32 1.71 -26.03
N GLU A 44 18.14 2.17 -26.41
CA GLU A 44 17.88 2.35 -27.85
C GLU A 44 18.34 3.76 -28.25
#